data_AF-A0A085G171-F1
#
_entry.id   AF-A0A085G171-F1
#
_cell.length_a   1.000
_cell.length_b   1.000
_cell.length_c   1.000
_cell.angle_alpha   90.00
_cell.angle_beta   90.00
_cell.angle_gamma   90.00
#
_symmetry.space_group_name_H-M   'P 1'
#
loop_
_entity.id
_entity.type
_entity.pdbx_description
1 polymer ?
#
loop_
_entity_poly.entity_id
_entity_poly.type
_entity_poly.pdbx_seq_one_letter_code
_entity_poly.pdbx_strand_id
1 'polypeptide(L)'
;MFAKELFDITGLLLHGVVYTFYITLTCFITAFISGLVVAALRRLTGRRVGYILDFLVFLIRAVPVLVLLFLIYFGLPSFGLSSPPLVAMNLSLGIIGGAYISEVFRGALESVEENEITAAKAMGF
;
A
#
# COMPACT_ATOMS: atom_id res chain seq x y z
N MET A 1 -26.51 21.91 -29.47
CA MET A 1 -25.06 21.59 -29.56
C MET A 1 -24.43 21.62 -28.17
N PHE A 2 -24.38 22.78 -27.51
CA PHE A 2 -23.81 22.94 -26.15
C PHE A 2 -24.37 22.02 -25.06
N ALA A 3 -25.70 21.84 -24.97
CA ALA A 3 -26.30 20.97 -23.94
C ALA A 3 -25.96 19.48 -24.11
N LYS A 4 -25.70 19.04 -25.35
CA LYS A 4 -25.28 17.66 -25.63
C LYS A 4 -23.81 17.46 -25.24
N GLU A 5 -22.96 18.41 -25.58
CA GLU A 5 -21.55 18.41 -25.15
C GLU A 5 -21.42 18.43 -23.62
N LEU A 6 -22.24 19.22 -22.93
CA LEU A 6 -22.26 19.24 -21.47
C LEU A 6 -22.64 17.87 -20.89
N PHE A 7 -23.67 17.22 -21.44
CA PHE A 7 -24.09 15.89 -21.01
C PHE A 7 -22.99 14.84 -21.24
N ASP A 8 -22.34 14.87 -22.40
CA ASP A 8 -21.23 13.97 -22.73
C ASP A 8 -20.03 14.15 -21.79
N ILE A 9 -19.67 15.40 -21.46
CA ILE A 9 -18.61 15.71 -20.48
C ILE A 9 -18.98 15.19 -19.10
N THR A 10 -20.23 15.41 -18.65
CA THR A 10 -20.66 14.91 -17.33
C THR A 10 -20.61 13.39 -17.25
N GLY A 11 -20.97 12.68 -18.34
CA GLY A 11 -20.84 11.22 -18.42
C GLY A 11 -19.38 10.77 -18.32
N LEU A 12 -18.46 11.44 -19.02
CA LEU A 12 -17.02 11.15 -18.94
C LEU A 12 -16.46 11.37 -17.53
N LEU A 13 -16.84 12.46 -16.88
CA LEU A 13 -16.42 12.77 -15.51
C LEU A 13 -16.93 11.72 -14.52
N LEU A 14 -18.21 11.31 -14.65
CA LEU A 14 -18.78 10.26 -13.81
C LEU A 14 -18.02 8.94 -13.97
N HIS A 15 -17.67 8.59 -15.20
CA HIS A 15 -16.83 7.43 -15.49
C HIS A 15 -15.45 7.55 -14.82
N GLY A 16 -14.82 8.72 -14.87
CA GLY A 16 -13.56 9.01 -14.18
C GLY A 16 -13.66 8.83 -12.65
N VAL A 17 -14.77 9.25 -12.04
CA VAL A 17 -15.03 9.05 -10.61
C VAL A 17 -15.11 7.56 -10.27
N VAL A 18 -15.85 6.78 -11.05
CA VAL A 18 -15.96 5.32 -10.85
C VAL A 18 -14.59 4.65 -10.92
N TYR A 19 -13.76 5.02 -11.90
CA TYR A 19 -12.41 4.47 -12.03
C TYR A 19 -11.49 4.89 -10.88
N THR A 20 -11.64 6.11 -10.37
CA THR A 20 -10.88 6.58 -9.21
C THR A 20 -11.19 5.74 -7.98
N PHE A 21 -12.46 5.46 -7.72
CA PHE A 21 -12.88 4.57 -6.63
C PHE A 21 -12.35 3.16 -6.83
N TYR A 22 -12.49 2.61 -8.04
CA TYR A 22 -12.03 1.27 -8.38
C TYR A 22 -10.53 1.11 -8.14
N ILE A 23 -9.71 2.01 -8.70
CA ILE A 23 -8.25 1.99 -8.56
C ILE A 23 -7.84 2.20 -7.10
N THR A 24 -8.48 3.15 -6.42
CA THR A 24 -8.20 3.43 -5.00
C THR A 24 -8.44 2.19 -4.15
N LEU A 25 -9.57 1.50 -4.37
CA LEU A 25 -9.92 0.29 -3.63
C LEU A 25 -8.92 -0.83 -3.88
N THR A 26 -8.52 -1.09 -5.13
CA THR A 26 -7.56 -2.16 -5.44
C THR A 26 -6.17 -1.85 -4.90
N CYS A 27 -5.71 -0.60 -5.03
CA CYS A 27 -4.43 -0.17 -4.48
C CYS A 27 -4.43 -0.23 -2.96
N PHE A 28 -5.54 0.19 -2.31
CA PHE A 28 -5.70 0.12 -0.87
C PHE A 28 -5.69 -1.32 -0.36
N ILE A 29 -6.40 -2.24 -1.01
CA ILE A 29 -6.38 -3.67 -0.63
C ILE A 29 -4.96 -4.23 -0.74
N THR A 30 -4.24 -3.90 -1.82
CA THR A 30 -2.84 -4.31 -2.01
C THR A 30 -1.93 -3.76 -0.91
N ALA A 31 -2.08 -2.47 -0.59
CA ALA A 31 -1.37 -1.81 0.50
C ALA A 31 -1.70 -2.41 1.87
N PHE A 32 -2.96 -2.67 2.14
CA PHE A 32 -3.42 -3.23 3.40
C PHE A 32 -2.83 -4.61 3.63
N ILE A 33 -2.93 -5.51 2.64
CA ILE A 33 -2.40 -6.87 2.72
C ILE A 33 -0.88 -6.85 2.88
N SER A 34 -0.17 -6.10 2.02
CA SER A 34 1.29 -6.02 2.10
C SER A 34 1.77 -5.40 3.41
N GLY A 35 1.13 -4.35 3.89
CA GLY A 35 1.44 -3.71 5.16
C GLY A 35 1.17 -4.62 6.36
N LEU A 36 0.07 -5.37 6.34
CA LEU A 36 -0.25 -6.36 7.37
C LEU A 36 0.77 -7.50 7.39
N VAL A 37 1.17 -8.01 6.22
CA VAL A 37 2.20 -9.04 6.10
C VAL A 37 3.53 -8.56 6.68
N VAL A 38 3.97 -7.34 6.35
CA VAL A 38 5.22 -6.77 6.90
C VAL A 38 5.12 -6.60 8.42
N ALA A 39 4.00 -6.07 8.93
CA ALA A 39 3.80 -5.90 10.38
C ALA A 39 3.77 -7.24 11.12
N ALA A 40 3.09 -8.25 10.57
CA ALA A 40 3.06 -9.59 11.12
C ALA A 40 4.45 -10.24 11.11
N LEU A 41 5.19 -10.14 10.00
CA LEU A 41 6.54 -10.68 9.90
C LEU A 41 7.48 -10.02 10.91
N ARG A 42 7.43 -8.70 11.09
CA ARG A 42 8.22 -8.00 12.12
C ARG A 42 7.95 -8.55 13.53
N ARG A 43 6.71 -8.94 13.82
CA ARG A 43 6.33 -9.44 15.14
C ARG A 43 6.62 -10.93 15.35
N LEU A 44 6.49 -11.74 14.30
CA LEU A 44 6.71 -13.18 14.36
C LEU A 44 8.19 -13.57 14.21
N THR A 45 9.01 -12.67 13.67
CA THR A 45 10.43 -12.92 13.42
C THR A 45 11.32 -12.24 14.47
N GLY A 46 12.58 -12.70 14.57
CA GLY A 46 13.55 -12.12 15.49
C GLY A 46 14.09 -10.76 15.02
N ARG A 47 14.80 -10.07 15.92
CA ARG A 47 15.37 -8.71 15.71
C ARG A 47 16.12 -8.54 14.38
N ARG A 48 16.86 -9.55 13.91
CA ARG A 48 17.62 -9.50 12.65
C ARG A 48 16.73 -9.27 11.43
N VAL A 49 15.63 -10.02 11.32
CA VAL A 49 14.69 -9.89 10.21
C VAL A 49 13.90 -8.58 10.33
N GLY A 50 13.54 -8.19 11.56
CA GLY A 50 12.94 -6.87 11.85
C GLY A 50 13.76 -5.72 11.28
N TYR A 51 15.07 -5.67 11.53
CA TYR A 51 15.94 -4.61 10.99
C TYR A 51 16.01 -4.59 9.46
N ILE A 52 16.01 -5.75 8.81
CA ILE A 52 15.99 -5.82 7.34
C ILE A 52 14.67 -5.25 6.81
N LEU A 53 13.54 -5.64 7.41
CA LEU A 53 12.22 -5.12 7.03
C LEU A 53 12.13 -3.62 7.27
N ASP A 54 12.67 -3.11 8.38
CA ASP A 54 12.73 -1.67 8.68
C ASP A 54 13.52 -0.90 7.63
N PHE A 55 14.67 -1.43 7.22
CA PHE A 55 15.47 -0.83 6.15
C PHE A 55 14.74 -0.84 4.80
N LEU A 56 14.09 -1.95 4.44
CA LEU A 56 13.30 -2.05 3.21
C LEU A 56 12.12 -1.08 3.20
N VAL A 57 11.38 -0.99 4.31
CA VAL A 57 10.26 -0.04 4.48
C VAL A 57 10.76 1.41 4.38
N PHE A 58 11.87 1.73 5.03
CA PHE A 58 12.51 3.05 4.93
C PHE A 58 12.87 3.39 3.49
N LEU A 59 13.53 2.48 2.77
CA LEU A 59 13.93 2.68 1.39
C LEU A 59 12.73 2.88 0.47
N ILE A 60 11.70 2.04 0.58
CA ILE A 60 10.48 2.14 -0.24
C ILE A 60 9.77 3.47 -0.01
N ARG A 61 9.67 3.92 1.25
CA ARG A 61 9.03 5.21 1.60
C ARG A 61 9.85 6.43 1.15
N ALA A 62 11.15 6.25 0.92
CA ALA A 62 12.03 7.31 0.39
C ALA A 62 11.86 7.51 -1.13
N VAL A 63 11.29 6.54 -1.86
CA VAL A 63 11.07 6.65 -3.31
C VAL A 63 9.78 7.45 -3.58
N PRO A 64 9.82 8.50 -4.43
CA PRO A 64 8.61 9.19 -4.85
C PRO A 64 7.65 8.25 -5.57
N VAL A 65 6.36 8.27 -5.20
CA VAL A 65 5.32 7.40 -5.80
C VAL A 65 5.32 7.44 -7.32
N LEU A 66 5.43 8.64 -7.90
CA LEU A 66 5.47 8.80 -9.35
C LEU A 66 6.68 8.09 -9.96
N VAL A 67 7.87 8.23 -9.35
CA VAL A 67 9.09 7.58 -9.86
C VAL A 67 8.93 6.06 -9.87
N LEU A 68 8.38 5.47 -8.80
CA LEU A 68 8.15 4.03 -8.77
C LEU A 68 7.11 3.59 -9.80
N LEU A 69 6.03 4.36 -9.99
CA LEU A 69 5.04 4.08 -11.04
C LEU A 69 5.67 4.12 -12.43
N PHE A 70 6.50 5.13 -12.73
CA PHE A 70 7.20 5.24 -14.01
C PHE A 70 8.16 4.06 -14.22
N LEU A 71 8.95 3.70 -13.20
CA LEU A 71 9.87 2.57 -13.27
C LEU A 71 9.12 1.27 -13.51
N ILE A 72 7.97 1.07 -12.87
CA ILE A 72 7.20 -0.15 -13.05
C ILE A 72 6.49 -0.20 -14.40
N TYR A 73 5.83 0.88 -14.81
CA TYR A 73 5.04 0.88 -16.04
C TYR A 73 5.91 0.89 -17.30
N PHE A 74 6.99 1.69 -17.31
CA PHE A 74 7.86 1.83 -18.48
C PHE A 74 9.15 1.02 -18.39
N GLY A 75 9.64 0.72 -17.18
CA GLY A 75 10.90 -0.01 -16.99
C GLY A 75 10.75 -1.54 -17.02
N LEU A 76 9.68 -2.13 -16.46
CA LEU A 76 9.46 -3.59 -16.55
C LEU A 76 9.45 -4.11 -17.99
N PRO A 77 8.85 -3.40 -18.98
CA PRO A 77 8.90 -3.83 -20.38
C PRO A 77 10.31 -4.00 -20.93
N SER A 78 11.31 -3.26 -20.43
CA SER A 78 12.73 -3.44 -20.83
C SER A 78 13.30 -4.80 -20.40
N PHE A 79 12.68 -5.47 -19.42
CA PHE A 79 13.01 -6.83 -18.99
C PHE A 79 12.10 -7.89 -19.63
N GLY A 80 11.26 -7.52 -20.60
CA GLY A 80 10.30 -8.42 -21.25
C GLY A 80 9.00 -8.65 -20.47
N LEU A 81 8.77 -7.91 -19.38
CA LEU A 81 7.55 -8.00 -18.57
C LEU A 81 6.66 -6.79 -18.88
N SER A 82 5.55 -6.98 -19.58
CA SER A 82 4.55 -5.92 -19.75
C SER A 82 3.56 -5.94 -18.57
N SER A 83 3.30 -4.76 -17.99
CA SER A 83 2.30 -4.61 -16.93
C SER A 83 1.12 -3.77 -17.40
N PRO A 84 -0.13 -4.27 -17.29
CA PRO A 84 -1.30 -3.42 -17.47
C PRO A 84 -1.27 -2.23 -16.50
N PRO A 85 -1.84 -1.06 -16.85
CA PRO A 85 -1.80 0.14 -16.01
C PRO A 85 -2.26 -0.12 -14.56
N LEU A 86 -3.33 -0.89 -14.37
CA LEU A 86 -3.83 -1.24 -13.04
C LEU A 86 -2.81 -2.04 -12.22
N VAL A 87 -2.08 -2.96 -12.84
CA VAL A 87 -1.03 -3.75 -12.18
C VAL A 87 0.14 -2.85 -11.80
N ALA A 88 0.55 -1.96 -12.70
CA ALA A 88 1.60 -0.99 -12.39
C ALA A 88 1.22 -0.08 -11.21
N MET A 89 -0.03 0.38 -11.15
CA MET A 89 -0.54 1.16 -10.02
C MET A 89 -0.58 0.34 -8.73
N ASN A 90 -1.09 -0.90 -8.75
CA ASN A 90 -1.10 -1.74 -7.56
C ASN A 90 0.31 -2.08 -7.06
N LEU A 91 1.28 -2.31 -7.95
CA LEU A 91 2.67 -2.57 -7.54
C LEU A 91 3.38 -1.30 -7.04
N SER A 92 3.12 -0.13 -7.63
CA SER A 92 3.77 1.11 -7.18
C SER A 92 3.07 1.71 -5.95
N LEU A 93 1.83 2.15 -6.10
CA LEU A 93 1.03 2.77 -5.04
C LEU A 93 0.72 1.77 -3.94
N GLY A 94 0.41 0.52 -4.28
CA GLY A 94 0.11 -0.51 -3.28
C GLY A 94 1.32 -0.88 -2.44
N ILE A 95 2.53 -1.03 -3.00
CA ILE A 95 3.73 -1.35 -2.21
C ILE A 95 4.16 -0.16 -1.35
N ILE A 96 4.19 1.06 -1.90
CA ILE A 96 4.51 2.25 -1.11
C ILE A 96 3.47 2.44 -0.01
N GLY A 97 2.17 2.37 -0.35
CA GLY A 97 1.08 2.42 0.61
C GLY A 97 1.20 1.34 1.68
N GLY A 98 1.59 0.12 1.32
CA GLY A 98 1.81 -0.98 2.25
C GLY A 98 2.96 -0.73 3.21
N ALA A 99 4.04 -0.11 2.75
CA ALA A 99 5.13 0.33 3.62
C ALA A 99 4.62 1.36 4.66
N TYR A 100 3.79 2.32 4.26
CA TYR A 100 3.16 3.26 5.20
C TYR A 100 2.17 2.56 6.15
N ILE A 101 1.31 1.67 5.65
CA ILE A 101 0.34 0.92 6.46
C ILE A 101 1.04 0.00 7.47
N SER A 102 2.18 -0.60 7.11
CA SER A 102 2.98 -1.43 8.05
C SER A 102 3.43 -0.64 9.29
N GLU A 103 3.64 0.66 9.14
CA GLU A 103 4.06 1.57 10.20
C GLU A 103 2.87 2.02 11.05
N VAL A 104 1.70 2.19 10.42
CA VAL A 104 0.44 2.40 11.14
C VAL A 104 0.13 1.18 12.02
N PHE A 105 0.26 -0.03 11.50
CA PHE A 105 0.10 -1.25 12.29
C PHE A 105 1.13 -1.33 13.41
N ARG A 106 2.40 -1.02 13.16
CA ARG A 106 3.44 -1.00 14.20
C ARG A 106 3.06 -0.03 15.32
N GLY A 107 2.71 1.22 14.97
CA GLY A 107 2.29 2.23 15.95
C GLY A 107 1.04 1.81 16.73
N ALA A 108 0.06 1.18 16.08
CA ALA A 108 -1.13 0.66 16.75
C ALA A 108 -0.79 -0.46 17.74
N LEU A 109 0.10 -1.39 17.37
CA LEU A 109 0.55 -2.46 18.26
C LEU A 109 1.37 -1.94 19.45
N GLU A 110 2.22 -0.94 19.21
CA GLU A 110 3.04 -0.29 20.24
C GLU A 110 2.22 0.62 21.17
N SER A 111 1.02 1.05 20.75
CA SER A 111 0.14 1.88 21.57
C SER A 111 -0.56 1.13 22.72
N VAL A 112 -0.48 -0.21 22.74
CA VAL A 112 -1.06 -1.03 23.81
C VAL A 112 -0.14 -0.97 25.04
N GLU A 113 -0.71 -0.62 26.20
CA GLU A 113 0.05 -0.52 27.45
C GLU A 113 0.68 -1.86 27.85
N GLU A 114 1.91 -1.81 28.37
CA GLU A 114 2.61 -3.00 28.85
C GLU A 114 1.89 -3.69 30.02
N ASN A 115 1.14 -2.93 30.81
CA ASN A 115 0.33 -3.45 31.91
C ASN A 115 -0.81 -4.36 31.42
N GLU A 116 -1.46 -4.01 30.31
CA GLU A 116 -2.51 -4.83 29.67
C GLU A 116 -1.93 -6.17 29.18
N ILE A 117 -0.74 -6.11 28.56
CA ILE A 117 -0.03 -7.31 28.11
C ILE A 117 0.38 -8.19 29.30
N THR A 118 0.81 -7.57 30.41
CA THR A 118 1.21 -8.28 31.63
C THR A 118 0.01 -8.92 32.33
N ALA A 119 -1.13 -8.22 32.39
CA ALA A 119 -2.38 -8.74 32.94
C ALA A 119 -2.89 -9.95 32.13
N ALA A 120 -2.85 -9.88 30.79
CA ALA A 120 -3.22 -11.00 29.94
C ALA A 120 -2.35 -12.24 30.22
N LYS A 121 -1.02 -12.06 30.34
CA LYS A 121 -0.08 -13.13 30.69
C LYS A 121 -0.35 -13.73 32.08
N ALA A 122 -0.71 -12.90 33.06
CA ALA A 122 -1.04 -13.37 34.41
C ALA A 122 -2.31 -14.24 34.45
N MET A 123 -3.24 -14.04 33.51
CA MET A 123 -4.44 -14.87 33.35
C MET A 123 -4.20 -16.17 32.56
N GLY A 124 -2.98 -16.40 32.08
CA GLY A 124 -2.60 -17.61 31.33
C GLY A 124 -2.72 -17.50 29.80
N PHE A 125 -2.79 -16.28 29.25
CA PHE A 125 -2.74 -16.02 27.81
C PHE A 125 -1.33 -15.67 27.30
#